data_AF-A0A163BY57-F1
#
_entry.id   AF-A0A163BY57-F1
#
_cell.length_a   1.000
_cell.length_b   1.000
_cell.length_c   1.000
_cell.angle_alpha   90.00
_cell.angle_beta   90.00
_cell.angle_gamma   90.00
#
_symmetry.space_group_name_H-M   'P 1'
#
loop_
_entity.id
_entity.type
_entity.pdbx_description
1 polymer ?
#
loop_
_entity_poly.entity_id
_entity_poly.type
_entity_poly.pdbx_seq_one_letter_code
_entity_poly.pdbx_strand_id
1 'polypeptide(L)'
;MNYTTETVIIDETFIDLMIERCYSINESVIVRNLGACYAKLHYGEYTYRSTTGEYTEEKKLIELKSIFHRLINRHLSFEHEGYSYCFSRGSWTKMKLEIEE
;
A
#
# COMPACT_ATOMS: atom_id res chain seq x y z
N MET A 1 12.97 -2.83 -21.81
CA MET A 1 12.15 -3.48 -20.77
C MET A 1 10.70 -3.21 -21.09
N ASN A 2 9.89 -4.26 -21.27
CA ASN A 2 8.46 -4.15 -21.57
C ASN A 2 7.70 -4.21 -20.25
N TYR A 3 7.39 -3.06 -19.67
CA TYR A 3 6.51 -3.00 -18.51
C TYR A 3 5.08 -3.27 -18.99
N THR A 4 4.47 -4.37 -18.55
CA THR A 4 3.05 -4.58 -18.75
C THR A 4 2.30 -3.74 -17.70
N THR A 5 1.81 -2.59 -18.13
CA THR A 5 0.93 -1.74 -17.33
C THR A 5 -0.51 -2.16 -17.60
N GLU A 6 -1.24 -2.55 -16.56
CA GLU A 6 -2.66 -2.93 -16.65
C GLU A 6 -3.52 -1.88 -15.95
N THR A 7 -4.55 -1.37 -16.62
CA THR A 7 -5.56 -0.52 -16.00
C THR A 7 -6.41 -1.35 -15.06
N VAL A 8 -6.60 -0.88 -13.83
CA VAL A 8 -7.37 -1.57 -12.79
C VAL A 8 -8.38 -0.64 -12.13
N ILE A 9 -9.40 -1.23 -11.51
CA ILE A 9 -10.36 -0.50 -10.68
C ILE A 9 -9.93 -0.70 -9.23
N ILE A 10 -9.65 0.41 -8.53
CA ILE A 10 -9.38 0.42 -7.09
C ILE A 10 -10.49 1.25 -6.45
N ASP A 11 -11.40 0.54 -5.78
CA ASP A 11 -12.49 1.12 -5.00
C ASP A 11 -12.30 0.85 -3.50
N GLU A 12 -13.24 1.32 -2.70
CA GLU A 12 -13.14 1.15 -1.24
C GLU A 12 -13.15 -0.32 -0.81
N THR A 13 -13.91 -1.17 -1.53
CA THR A 13 -14.02 -2.61 -1.26
C THR A 13 -12.68 -3.31 -1.51
N PHE A 14 -12.00 -2.97 -2.61
CA PHE A 14 -10.68 -3.48 -2.92
C PHE A 14 -9.70 -3.16 -1.80
N ILE A 15 -9.67 -1.90 -1.36
CA ILE A 15 -8.75 -1.43 -0.30
C ILE A 15 -9.05 -2.16 1.01
N ASP A 16 -10.32 -2.31 1.39
CA ASP A 16 -10.72 -3.01 2.60
C ASP A 16 -10.28 -4.48 2.62
N LEU A 17 -10.53 -5.21 1.54
CA LEU A 17 -10.13 -6.62 1.42
C LEU A 17 -8.61 -6.78 1.42
N MET A 18 -7.89 -5.89 0.75
CA MET A 18 -6.42 -5.87 0.76
C MET A 18 -5.89 -5.68 2.19
N ILE A 19 -6.44 -4.74 2.95
CA ILE A 19 -6.02 -4.46 4.34
C ILE A 19 -6.34 -5.65 5.25
N GLU A 20 -7.51 -6.28 5.10
CA GLU A 20 -7.88 -7.48 5.87
C GLU A 20 -6.91 -8.65 5.63
N ARG A 21 -6.50 -8.85 4.38
CA ARG A 21 -5.49 -9.85 4.02
C ARG A 21 -4.13 -9.49 4.61
N CYS A 22 -3.66 -8.27 4.42
CA CYS A 22 -2.39 -7.81 5.01
C CYS A 22 -2.40 -7.86 6.55
N TYR A 23 -3.58 -7.80 7.18
CA TYR A 23 -3.71 -7.95 8.63
C TYR A 23 -3.67 -9.41 9.10
N SER A 24 -4.18 -10.34 8.30
CA SER A 24 -4.46 -11.72 8.75
C SER A 24 -3.58 -12.80 8.14
N ILE A 25 -2.99 -12.53 6.97
CA ILE A 25 -2.17 -13.47 6.21
C ILE A 25 -0.84 -12.82 5.79
N ASN A 26 0.06 -13.62 5.21
CA ASN A 26 1.41 -13.20 4.82
C ASN A 26 1.42 -12.34 3.55
N GLU A 27 0.66 -11.24 3.58
CA GLU A 27 0.61 -10.22 2.54
C GLU A 27 1.04 -8.87 3.11
N SER A 28 1.45 -7.95 2.24
CA SER A 28 1.81 -6.60 2.66
C SER A 28 1.26 -5.52 1.76
N VAL A 29 1.01 -4.37 2.37
CA VAL A 29 0.75 -3.12 1.66
C VAL A 29 1.72 -2.07 2.17
N ILE A 30 2.29 -1.30 1.24
CA ILE A 30 3.17 -0.17 1.55
C ILE A 30 2.65 1.07 0.82
N VAL A 31 2.46 2.15 1.55
CA VAL A 31 2.17 3.47 0.98
C VAL A 31 3.35 4.38 1.25
N ARG A 32 3.95 4.91 0.18
CA ARG A 32 5.09 5.83 0.26
C ARG A 32 4.62 7.26 0.00
N ASN A 33 5.27 8.21 0.66
CA ASN A 33 5.18 9.63 0.33
C ASN A 33 6.40 10.03 -0.51
N LEU A 34 6.32 11.16 -1.23
CA LEU A 34 7.49 11.84 -1.79
C LEU A 34 8.49 12.14 -0.66
N GLY A 35 9.57 11.36 -0.60
CA GLY A 35 10.56 11.35 0.48
C GLY A 35 10.92 9.92 0.92
N ALA A 36 11.53 9.79 2.10
CA ALA A 36 11.89 8.50 2.69
C ALA A 36 10.83 7.95 3.68
N CYS A 37 9.68 8.62 3.80
CA CYS A 37 8.60 8.23 4.71
C CYS A 37 7.68 7.19 4.07
N TYR A 38 7.22 6.22 4.86
CA TYR A 38 6.28 5.21 4.40
C TYR A 38 5.39 4.72 5.55
N ALA A 39 4.29 4.07 5.19
CA ALA A 39 3.47 3.27 6.08
C ALA A 39 3.33 1.87 5.48
N LYS A 40 3.55 0.83 6.29
CA LYS A 40 3.52 -0.58 5.90
C LYS A 40 2.60 -1.33 6.86
N LEU A 41 1.79 -2.22 6.32
CA LEU A 41 1.06 -3.21 7.09
C LEU A 41 1.48 -4.59 6.57
N HIS A 42 1.86 -5.47 7.49
CA HIS A 42 2.19 -6.86 7.18
C HIS A 42 1.89 -7.74 8.39
N TYR A 43 1.06 -8.76 8.18
CA TYR A 43 0.65 -9.71 9.21
C TYR A 43 0.19 -9.06 10.53
N GLY A 44 -0.62 -8.01 10.43
CA GLY A 44 -1.16 -7.26 11.58
C GLY A 44 -0.20 -6.24 12.19
N GLU A 45 1.09 -6.29 11.82
CA GLU A 45 2.10 -5.35 12.26
C GLU A 45 2.06 -4.08 11.39
N TYR A 46 1.85 -2.92 12.02
CA TYR A 46 1.88 -1.63 11.37
C TYR A 46 3.21 -0.93 11.65
N THR A 47 3.98 -0.71 10.59
CA THR A 47 5.27 -0.04 10.66
C THR A 47 5.20 1.24 9.84
N TYR A 48 5.65 2.36 10.41
CA TYR A 48 5.75 3.62 9.68
C TYR A 48 7.09 4.31 9.92
N ARG A 49 7.58 4.95 8.87
CA ARG A 49 8.80 5.75 8.90
C ARG A 49 8.46 7.23 8.77
N SER A 50 8.93 8.01 9.74
CA SER A 50 8.88 9.46 9.75
C SER A 50 10.27 10.04 9.53
N THR A 51 10.40 11.36 9.62
CA THR A 51 11.69 12.06 9.61
C THR A 51 12.56 11.75 10.83
N THR A 52 11.97 11.28 11.93
CA THR A 52 12.66 11.04 13.21
C THR A 52 13.06 9.59 13.43
N GLY A 53 12.56 8.67 12.60
CA GLY A 53 12.86 7.25 12.72
C GLY A 53 11.78 6.36 12.16
N GLU A 54 11.93 5.06 12.43
CA GLU A 54 10.97 4.03 12.10
C GLU A 54 10.34 3.50 13.39
N TYR A 55 9.03 3.30 13.35
CA TYR A 55 8.23 2.90 14.50
C TYR A 55 7.30 1.77 14.09
N THR A 56 7.13 0.81 14.99
CA THR A 56 6.26 -0.34 14.80
C THR A 56 5.28 -0.39 15.96
N GLU A 57 4.00 -0.57 15.64
CA GLU A 57 2.93 -0.64 16.62
C GLU A 57 1.83 -1.60 16.16
N GLU A 58 1.13 -2.19 17.13
CA GLU A 58 -0.10 -2.93 16.87
C GLU A 58 -1.28 -1.96 16.86
N LYS A 59 -2.17 -2.10 15.86
CA LYS A 59 -3.40 -1.32 15.76
C LYS A 59 -4.57 -2.23 15.46
N LYS A 60 -5.78 -1.81 15.85
CA LYS A 60 -6.98 -2.53 15.47
C LYS A 60 -7.20 -2.41 13.97
N LEU A 61 -7.75 -3.46 13.36
CA LEU A 61 -8.08 -3.50 11.93
C LEU A 61 -8.87 -2.26 11.46
N ILE A 62 -9.84 -1.79 12.26
CA ILE A 62 -10.65 -0.60 11.92
C ILE A 62 -9.81 0.69 11.82
N GLU A 63 -8.79 0.84 12.66
CA GLU A 63 -7.88 1.98 12.61
C GLU A 63 -6.99 1.89 11.37
N LEU A 64 -6.50 0.69 11.05
CA LEU A 64 -5.69 0.43 9.87
C LEU A 64 -6.46 0.71 8.57
N LYS A 65 -7.72 0.26 8.48
CA LYS A 65 -8.61 0.63 7.37
C LYS A 65 -8.66 2.14 7.20
N SER A 66 -8.99 2.87 8.25
CA SER A 66 -9.04 4.34 8.20
C SER A 66 -7.72 4.99 7.78
N ILE A 67 -6.59 4.52 8.31
CA ILE A 67 -5.25 5.03 7.98
C ILE A 67 -4.93 4.81 6.50
N PHE A 68 -5.04 3.57 6.01
CA PHE A 68 -4.63 3.22 4.65
C PHE A 68 -5.56 3.78 3.60
N HIS A 69 -6.88 3.83 3.81
CA HIS A 69 -7.81 4.56 2.94
C HIS A 69 -7.37 6.01 2.74
N ARG A 70 -7.08 6.71 3.84
CA ARG A 70 -6.63 8.10 3.81
C ARG A 70 -5.29 8.25 3.09
N LEU A 71 -4.34 7.36 3.32
CA LEU A 71 -3.00 7.43 2.72
C LEU A 71 -3.04 7.11 1.22
N ILE A 72 -3.76 6.07 0.81
CA ILE A 72 -3.92 5.69 -0.60
C ILE A 72 -4.62 6.80 -1.38
N ASN A 73 -5.68 7.38 -0.83
CA ASN A 73 -6.39 8.48 -1.48
C ASN A 73 -5.56 9.78 -1.54
N ARG A 74 -4.69 10.01 -0.54
CA ARG A 74 -3.81 11.18 -0.51
C ARG A 74 -2.65 11.06 -1.49
N HIS A 75 -1.97 9.91 -1.50
CA HIS A 75 -0.74 9.70 -2.27
C HIS A 75 -1.01 9.14 -3.66
N LEU A 76 -2.19 8.57 -3.88
CA LEU A 76 -2.62 8.04 -5.17
C LEU A 76 -1.64 6.98 -5.72
N SER A 77 -0.93 6.31 -4.81
CA SER A 77 0.06 5.27 -5.10
C SER A 77 0.24 4.35 -3.91
N PHE A 78 0.44 3.06 -4.15
CA PHE A 78 0.81 2.08 -3.13
C PHE A 78 1.47 0.85 -3.78
N GLU A 79 2.11 0.02 -2.96
CA GLU A 79 2.68 -1.27 -3.35
C GLU A 79 1.93 -2.38 -2.60
N HIS A 80 1.63 -3.47 -3.28
CA HIS A 80 0.99 -4.65 -2.70
C HIS A 80 1.38 -5.90 -3.51
N GLU A 81 1.82 -6.96 -2.82
CA GLU A 81 2.19 -8.27 -3.39
C GLU A 81 3.08 -8.21 -4.64
N GLY A 82 4.13 -7.38 -4.59
CA GLY A 82 5.08 -7.25 -5.72
C GLY A 82 4.53 -6.47 -6.91
N TYR A 83 3.42 -5.76 -6.75
CA TYR A 83 2.90 -4.80 -7.73
C TYR A 83 2.93 -3.39 -7.18
N SER A 84 3.25 -2.42 -8.04
CA SER A 84 3.04 -1.00 -7.80
C SER A 84 1.73 -0.57 -8.44
N TYR A 85 0.90 0.12 -7.67
CA TYR A 85 -0.37 0.72 -8.08
C TYR A 85 -0.20 2.24 -8.09
N CYS A 86 -0.59 2.88 -9.18
CA CYS A 86 -0.48 4.33 -9.33
C CYS A 86 -1.70 4.88 -10.07
N PHE A 87 -2.31 5.94 -9.54
CA PHE A 87 -3.39 6.67 -10.19
C PHE A 87 -2.82 7.87 -10.94
N SER A 88 -3.03 7.87 -12.26
CA SER A 88 -2.64 8.99 -13.10
C SER A 88 -3.66 9.17 -14.21
N ARG A 89 -3.88 10.42 -14.64
CA ARG A 89 -4.80 10.76 -15.75
C ARG A 89 -6.20 10.16 -15.60
N GLY A 90 -6.71 10.07 -14.36
CA GLY A 90 -8.08 9.61 -14.08
C GLY A 90 -8.26 8.09 -13.99
N SER A 91 -7.18 7.30 -14.02
CA SER A 91 -7.27 5.83 -13.90
C SER A 91 -6.15 5.26 -13.04
N TRP A 92 -6.45 4.16 -12.36
CA TRP A 92 -5.46 3.35 -11.67
C TRP A 92 -4.78 2.40 -12.65
N THR A 93 -3.47 2.27 -12.49
CA THR A 93 -2.66 1.31 -13.23
C THR A 93 -1.87 0.46 -12.23
N LYS A 94 -1.69 -0.83 -12.51
CA LYS A 94 -0.76 -1.69 -11.79
C LYS A 94 0.39 -2.11 -12.69
N MET A 95 1.57 -2.24 -12.10
CA MET A 95 2.79 -2.69 -12.76
C MET A 95 3.51 -3.67 -11.85
N LYS A 96 4.04 -4.77 -12.40
CA LYS A 96 4.83 -5.71 -11.64
C LYS A 96 6.18 -5.10 -11.28
N LEU A 97 6.58 -5.20 -10.02
CA LEU A 97 7.92 -4.83 -9.55
C LEU A 97 8.88 -5.97 -9.93
N GLU A 98 9.98 -5.63 -10.60
CA GLU A 98 11.08 -6.56 -10.80
C GLU A 98 11.78 -6.71 -9.44
N ILE A 99 11.77 -7.93 -8.90
CA ILE A 99 12.59 -8.26 -7.73
C ILE A 99 14.01 -8.43 -8.29
N GLU A 100 14.90 -7.48 -8.01
CA GLU A 100 16.33 -7.74 -8.14
C GLU A 100 16.71 -8.77 -7.07
N GLU A 101 16.96 -10.01 -7.49
CA GLU A 101 17.54 -11.08 -6.66
C GLU A 101 18.99 -10.78 -6.24
#